data_AF-A0A183I6F6-F1
#
_entry.id   AF-A0A183I6F6-F1
#
_cell.length_a   1.000
_cell.length_b   1.000
_cell.length_c   1.000
_cell.angle_alpha   90.00
_cell.angle_beta   90.00
_cell.angle_gamma   90.00
#
_symmetry.space_group_name_H-M   'P 1'
#
loop_
_entity.id
_entity.type
_entity.pdbx_description
1 polymer ?
#
loop_
_entity_poly.entity_id
_entity_poly.type
_entity_poly.pdbx_seq_one_letter_code
_entity_poly.pdbx_strand_id
1 'polypeptide(L)'
;MFDKDYQQGNMTRFESDFKTALNEFGDGKHYNAEENNLRMAIFESNELLTEETNRKYKQGLISYTNALNHLADLTDEEFNMMNGLSFSNETYLREGKKIYVTLYRYDKKEKLPAAVDWRKKGRVTSVKNQV
;
A
#
# COMPACT_ATOMS: atom_id res chain seq x y z
N MET A 1 18.47 8.31 14.37
CA MET A 1 19.56 7.32 14.39
C MET A 1 19.83 6.74 12.99
N PHE A 2 19.52 7.47 11.90
CA PHE A 2 19.69 6.93 10.53
C PHE A 2 20.21 7.96 9.49
N ASP A 3 20.43 9.23 9.87
CA ASP A 3 20.67 10.34 8.92
C ASP A 3 22.10 10.47 8.37
N LYS A 4 23.11 9.79 8.96
CA LYS A 4 24.53 10.03 8.62
C LYS A 4 25.14 9.00 7.69
N ASP A 5 24.60 7.78 7.66
CA ASP A 5 25.19 6.69 6.88
C ASP A 5 24.69 6.68 5.42
N TYR A 6 23.55 7.33 5.11
CA TYR A 6 23.02 7.42 3.75
C TYR A 6 23.86 8.27 2.79
N GLN A 7 24.61 9.26 3.31
CA GLN A 7 25.50 10.10 2.48
C GLN A 7 26.82 9.39 2.14
N GLN A 8 27.13 8.28 2.80
CA GLN A 8 28.27 7.43 2.52
C GLN A 8 27.72 6.16 1.89
N GLY A 9 27.69 6.07 0.56
CA GLY A 9 27.15 4.93 -0.21
C GLY A 9 27.71 3.56 0.21
N ASN A 10 27.22 3.04 1.33
CA ASN A 10 27.71 1.84 1.96
C ASN A 10 26.86 0.67 1.49
N MET A 11 27.11 0.26 0.24
CA MET A 11 26.41 -0.83 -0.47
C MET A 11 26.23 -2.10 0.38
N THR A 12 27.17 -2.38 1.29
CA THR A 12 27.12 -3.58 2.14
C THR A 12 25.95 -3.60 3.12
N ARG A 13 25.55 -2.43 3.63
CA ARG A 13 24.40 -2.30 4.52
C ARG A 13 23.10 -2.47 3.76
N PHE A 14 22.98 -1.80 2.61
CA PHE A 14 21.77 -1.90 1.77
C PHE A 14 21.52 -3.31 1.27
N GLU A 15 22.57 -4.03 0.90
CA GLU A 15 22.43 -5.44 0.52
C GLU A 15 21.94 -6.31 1.69
N SER A 16 22.41 -6.04 2.91
CA SER A 16 21.95 -6.73 4.12
C SER A 16 20.50 -6.40 4.46
N ASP A 17 20.12 -5.12 4.39
CA ASP A 17 18.78 -4.64 4.70
C ASP A 17 17.77 -5.19 3.68
N PHE A 18 18.11 -5.16 2.38
CA PHE A 18 17.29 -5.75 1.32
C PHE A 18 17.14 -7.27 1.45
N LYS A 19 18.22 -8.00 1.79
CA LYS A 19 18.13 -9.45 2.05
C LYS A 19 17.24 -9.75 3.26
N THR A 20 17.31 -8.93 4.30
CA THR A 20 16.46 -9.07 5.49
C THR A 20 14.99 -8.81 5.13
N ALA A 21 14.74 -7.75 4.38
CA ALA A 21 13.42 -7.41 3.84
C ALA A 21 12.81 -8.56 3.01
N LEU A 22 13.59 -9.17 2.10
CA LEU A 22 13.13 -10.32 1.32
C LEU A 22 12.81 -11.54 2.20
N ASN A 23 13.57 -11.77 3.27
CA ASN A 23 13.29 -12.86 4.20
C ASN A 23 12.05 -12.61 5.06
N GLU A 24 11.81 -11.38 5.48
CA GLU A 24 10.71 -11.03 6.38
C GLU A 24 9.37 -10.90 5.65
N PHE A 25 9.37 -10.24 4.49
CA PHE A 25 8.15 -9.87 3.77
C PHE A 25 8.27 -10.06 2.27
N GLY A 26 9.33 -10.71 1.77
CA GLY A 26 9.48 -10.96 0.34
C GLY A 26 8.50 -11.98 -0.25
N ASP A 27 7.59 -12.58 0.52
CA ASP A 27 6.56 -13.50 0.03
C ASP A 27 7.08 -14.60 -0.93
N GLY A 28 8.31 -15.09 -0.71
CA GLY A 28 8.95 -16.11 -1.55
C GLY A 28 9.53 -15.60 -2.89
N LYS A 29 9.71 -14.28 -3.05
CA LYS A 29 10.37 -13.66 -4.20
C LYS A 29 11.82 -14.13 -4.32
N HIS A 30 12.20 -14.49 -5.54
CA HIS A 30 13.56 -14.84 -5.91
C HIS A 30 13.93 -14.14 -7.22
N TYR A 31 15.03 -13.39 -7.19
CA TYR A 31 15.51 -12.61 -8.32
C TYR A 31 16.81 -13.19 -8.87
N ASN A 32 16.98 -13.11 -10.18
CA ASN A 32 18.29 -13.33 -10.79
C ASN A 32 19.23 -12.14 -10.49
N ALA A 33 20.53 -12.27 -10.80
CA ALA A 33 21.51 -11.25 -10.43
C ALA A 33 21.23 -9.86 -11.03
N GLU A 34 20.73 -9.79 -12.27
CA GLU A 34 20.41 -8.52 -12.93
C GLU A 34 19.18 -7.86 -12.29
N GLU A 35 18.11 -8.62 -12.10
CA GLU A 35 16.88 -8.14 -11.48
C GLU A 35 17.08 -7.78 -10.01
N ASN A 36 17.93 -8.52 -9.29
CA ASN A 36 18.21 -8.25 -7.87
C ASN A 36 18.75 -6.83 -7.66
N ASN A 37 19.64 -6.36 -8.53
CA ASN A 37 20.18 -5.00 -8.46
C ASN A 37 19.10 -3.95 -8.69
N LEU A 38 18.20 -4.17 -9.66
CA LEU A 38 17.07 -3.29 -9.92
C LEU A 38 16.13 -3.24 -8.70
N ARG A 39 15.74 -4.39 -8.16
CA ARG A 39 14.82 -4.50 -7.02
C ARG A 39 15.39 -3.87 -5.76
N MET A 40 16.69 -4.03 -5.52
CA MET A 40 17.38 -3.39 -4.41
C MET A 40 17.40 -1.86 -4.54
N ALA A 41 17.63 -1.32 -5.74
CA ALA A 41 17.59 0.12 -5.98
C ALA A 41 16.17 0.71 -5.78
N ILE A 42 15.14 -0.01 -6.20
CA ILE A 42 13.74 0.38 -5.96
C ILE A 42 13.44 0.37 -4.46
N PHE A 43 13.86 -0.68 -3.75
CA PHE A 43 13.71 -0.80 -2.32
C PHE A 43 14.35 0.37 -1.56
N GLU A 44 15.58 0.73 -1.91
CA GLU A 44 16.28 1.89 -1.33
C GLU A 44 15.51 3.20 -1.54
N SER A 45 15.03 3.42 -2.76
CA SER A 45 14.20 4.60 -3.08
C SER A 45 12.94 4.67 -2.22
N ASN A 46 12.26 3.52 -2.02
CA ASN A 46 11.04 3.45 -1.21
C ASN A 46 11.31 3.58 0.30
N GLU A 47 12.48 3.16 0.77
CA GLU A 47 12.94 3.39 2.14
C GLU A 47 13.17 4.88 2.41
N LEU A 48 13.87 5.58 1.52
CA LEU A 48 14.08 7.03 1.62
C LEU A 48 12.75 7.80 1.66
N LEU A 49 11.80 7.41 0.81
CA LEU A 49 10.45 7.98 0.82
C LEU A 49 9.74 7.76 2.16
N THR A 50 9.90 6.57 2.74
CA THR A 50 9.34 6.20 4.04
C THR A 50 9.94 7.04 5.17
N GLU A 51 11.26 7.21 5.19
CA GLU A 51 11.94 8.04 6.18
C GLU A 51 11.53 9.51 6.09
N GLU A 52 11.47 10.07 4.87
CA GLU A 52 11.08 11.46 4.66
C GLU A 52 9.65 11.71 5.14
N THR A 53 8.73 10.80 4.81
CA THR A 53 7.34 10.83 5.27
C THR A 53 7.28 10.78 6.79
N ASN A 54 7.99 9.85 7.42
CA ASN A 54 8.01 9.71 8.87
C ASN A 54 8.68 10.91 9.59
N ARG A 55 9.62 11.60 8.95
CA ARG A 55 10.19 12.86 9.43
C ARG A 55 9.16 13.98 9.38
N LYS A 56 8.41 14.12 8.28
CA LYS A 56 7.30 15.08 8.15
C LYS A 56 6.20 14.81 9.19
N TYR A 57 5.91 13.54 9.48
CA TYR A 57 4.97 13.15 10.53
C TYR A 57 5.42 13.62 11.91
N LYS A 58 6.69 13.40 12.27
CA LYS A 58 7.27 13.88 13.54
C LYS A 58 7.23 15.40 13.69
N GLN A 59 7.21 16.13 12.57
CA GLN A 59 7.08 17.59 12.53
C GLN A 59 5.62 18.07 12.58
N GLY A 60 4.64 17.17 12.54
CA GLY A 60 3.22 17.51 12.48
C GLY A 60 2.75 18.03 11.12
N LEU A 61 3.55 17.87 10.06
CA LEU A 61 3.21 18.34 8.71
C LEU A 61 2.27 17.37 7.97
N ILE A 62 2.26 16.10 8.36
CA ILE A 62 1.36 15.07 7.84
C ILE A 62 0.81 14.24 9.00
N SER A 63 -0.31 13.56 8.79
CA SER A 63 -1.06 12.83 9.82
C SER A 63 -0.86 11.32 9.80
N TYR A 64 -0.01 10.79 8.91
CA TYR A 64 0.24 9.37 8.75
C TYR A 64 1.74 9.05 8.67
N THR A 65 2.07 7.79 8.91
CA THR A 65 3.42 7.23 8.81
C THR A 65 3.46 6.13 7.76
N ASN A 66 4.62 5.92 7.15
CA ASN A 66 4.90 4.80 6.26
C ASN A 66 5.75 3.74 6.98
N ALA A 67 5.64 2.50 6.50
CA ALA A 67 6.52 1.41 6.87
C ALA A 67 6.77 0.55 5.62
N LEU A 68 7.98 -0.01 5.53
CA LEU A 68 8.32 -0.97 4.48
C LEU A 68 7.49 -2.24 4.63
N ASN A 69 7.14 -2.86 3.50
CA ASN A 69 6.32 -4.07 3.44
C ASN A 69 6.65 -4.87 2.17
N HIS A 70 5.91 -5.95 1.91
CA HIS A 70 6.07 -6.84 0.76
C HIS A 70 6.02 -6.19 -0.63
N LEU A 71 5.63 -4.91 -0.73
CA LEU A 71 5.58 -4.13 -1.96
C LEU A 71 6.77 -3.15 -2.10
N ALA A 72 7.69 -3.13 -1.14
CA ALA A 72 8.76 -2.14 -1.06
C ALA A 72 9.75 -2.22 -2.23
N ASP A 73 9.81 -3.31 -2.97
CA ASP A 73 10.67 -3.52 -4.14
C ASP A 73 9.94 -3.33 -5.48
N LEU A 74 8.72 -2.78 -5.44
CA LEU A 74 7.92 -2.46 -6.62
C LEU A 74 7.97 -0.96 -6.93
N THR A 75 7.93 -0.67 -8.22
CA THR A 75 7.67 0.68 -8.73
C THR A 75 6.19 1.04 -8.59
N ASP A 76 5.86 2.34 -8.65
CA ASP A 76 4.47 2.80 -8.68
C ASP A 76 3.69 2.20 -9.87
N GLU A 77 4.34 2.00 -11.02
CA GLU A 77 3.71 1.39 -12.20
C GLU A 77 3.35 -0.07 -11.95
N GLU A 78 4.30 -0.86 -11.42
CA GLU A 78 4.06 -2.26 -11.06
C GLU A 78 2.98 -2.40 -10.00
N PHE A 79 2.99 -1.53 -8.98
CA PHE A 79 1.95 -1.49 -7.96
C PHE A 79 0.56 -1.15 -8.57
N ASN A 80 0.51 -0.17 -9.46
CA ASN A 80 -0.74 0.22 -10.10
C ASN A 80 -1.31 -0.87 -11.02
N MET A 81 -0.46 -1.67 -11.67
CA MET A 81 -0.91 -2.82 -12.46
C MET A 81 -1.58 -3.91 -11.60
N MET A 82 -1.26 -4.00 -10.30
CA MET A 82 -1.93 -4.93 -9.38
C MET A 82 -3.31 -4.43 -8.93
N ASN A 83 -3.65 -3.16 -9.17
CA ASN A 83 -4.95 -2.62 -8.81
C ASN A 83 -6.02 -3.05 -9.84
N GLY A 84 -6.86 -4.01 -9.45
CA GLY A 84 -7.95 -4.54 -10.29
C GLY A 84 -9.15 -3.61 -10.50
N LEU A 85 -9.05 -2.32 -10.16
CA LEU A 85 -10.16 -1.37 -10.35
C LEU A 85 -10.23 -0.92 -11.81
N SER A 86 -11.11 -1.56 -12.57
CA SER A 86 -11.48 -1.09 -13.91
C SER A 86 -12.79 -0.32 -13.86
N PHE A 87 -12.74 0.96 -14.23
CA PHE A 87 -13.96 1.71 -14.52
C PHE A 87 -14.43 1.32 -15.92
N SER A 88 -15.26 0.28 -16.02
CA SER A 88 -15.96 0.03 -17.27
C SER A 88 -16.85 1.24 -17.54
N ASN A 89 -16.61 1.93 -18.66
CA ASN A 89 -17.38 3.10 -19.07
C ASN A 89 -18.74 2.65 -19.65
N GLU A 90 -19.38 1.65 -19.02
CA GLU A 90 -20.63 0.99 -19.39
C GLU A 90 -21.86 1.87 -19.19
N THR A 91 -21.68 3.18 -19.30
CA THR A 91 -22.77 4.14 -19.39
C THR A 91 -23.74 3.73 -20.52
N TYR A 92 -23.23 3.10 -21.59
CA TYR A 92 -24.00 2.56 -22.72
C TYR A 92 -24.79 1.27 -22.43
N LEU A 93 -24.44 0.46 -21.42
CA LEU A 93 -25.24 -0.72 -21.05
C LEU A 93 -26.46 -0.37 -20.17
N ARG A 94 -26.55 0.89 -19.71
CA ARG A 94 -27.70 1.40 -18.94
C ARG A 94 -28.92 1.74 -19.79
N GLU A 95 -28.80 1.83 -21.12
CA GLU A 95 -29.93 2.20 -21.99
C GLU A 95 -30.98 1.09 -22.18
N GLY A 96 -30.69 -0.16 -21.82
CA GLY A 96 -31.55 -1.31 -22.15
C GLY A 96 -32.36 -1.95 -21.01
N LYS A 97 -32.01 -1.74 -19.74
CA LYS A 97 -32.72 -2.33 -18.60
C LYS A 97 -32.94 -1.31 -17.50
N LYS A 98 -34.16 -0.76 -17.43
CA LYS A 98 -34.67 -0.09 -16.22
C LYS A 98 -34.81 -1.12 -15.10
N ILE A 99 -33.71 -1.44 -14.44
CA ILE A 99 -33.77 -2.18 -13.18
C ILE A 99 -34.31 -1.19 -12.15
N TYR A 100 -35.56 -1.37 -11.75
CA TYR A 100 -36.15 -0.64 -10.63
C TYR A 100 -35.54 -1.16 -9.33
N VAL A 101 -34.29 -0.77 -9.04
CA VAL A 101 -33.69 -1.01 -7.73
C VAL A 101 -34.20 0.08 -6.81
N THR A 102 -34.95 -0.29 -5.78
CA THR A 102 -35.15 0.59 -4.61
C THR A 102 -33.79 0.80 -3.96
N LEU A 103 -33.15 1.92 -4.28
CA LEU A 103 -31.93 2.33 -3.61
C LEU A 103 -32.24 2.60 -2.14
N TYR A 104 -31.35 2.16 -1.25
CA TYR A 104 -31.42 2.48 0.16
C TYR A 104 -31.51 4.01 0.35
N ARG A 105 -32.48 4.46 1.13
CA ARG A 105 -32.64 5.85 1.54
C ARG A 105 -32.47 5.90 3.06
N TYR A 106 -31.46 6.62 3.51
CA TYR A 106 -31.23 6.82 4.94
C TYR A 106 -32.25 7.81 5.52
N ASP A 107 -32.60 7.65 6.79
CA ASP A 107 -33.43 8.61 7.52
C ASP A 107 -32.55 9.72 8.11
N LYS A 108 -32.82 10.98 7.73
CA LYS A 108 -32.09 12.16 8.24
C LYS A 108 -32.33 12.44 9.72
N LYS A 109 -33.41 11.91 10.31
CA LYS A 109 -33.75 12.09 11.73
C LYS A 109 -33.09 11.03 12.62
N GLU A 110 -32.53 9.99 12.02
CA GLU A 110 -31.87 8.91 12.76
C GLU A 110 -30.58 9.42 13.41
N LYS A 111 -30.45 9.20 14.72
CA LYS A 111 -29.23 9.54 15.45
C LYS A 111 -28.19 8.44 15.23
N LEU A 112 -27.17 8.77 14.45
CA LEU A 112 -26.06 7.85 14.19
C LEU A 112 -24.98 7.93 15.29
N PRO A 113 -24.28 6.82 15.58
CA PRO A 113 -23.15 6.83 16.49
C PRO A 113 -21.99 7.68 15.93
N ALA A 114 -21.18 8.25 16.82
CA ALA A 114 -20.02 9.06 16.43
C ALA A 114 -18.91 8.25 15.73
N ALA A 115 -18.82 6.93 16.00
CA ALA A 115 -17.88 6.03 15.37
C ALA A 115 -18.44 4.60 15.29
N VAL A 116 -18.09 3.86 14.24
CA VAL A 116 -18.46 2.45 14.05
C VAL A 116 -17.23 1.65 13.65
N ASP A 117 -16.98 0.54 14.37
CA ASP A 117 -15.99 -0.47 13.98
C ASP A 117 -16.70 -1.83 13.81
N TRP A 118 -16.83 -2.27 12.56
CA TRP A 118 -17.51 -3.52 12.22
C TRP A 118 -16.72 -4.78 12.60
N ARG A 119 -15.39 -4.65 12.78
CA ARG A 119 -14.54 -5.77 13.21
C ARG A 119 -14.94 -6.23 14.61
N LYS A 120 -15.23 -5.28 15.51
CA LYS A 120 -15.73 -5.53 16.87
C LYS A 120 -17.11 -6.20 16.90
N LYS A 121 -17.85 -6.15 15.80
CA LYS A 121 -19.19 -6.75 15.66
C LYS A 121 -19.16 -8.11 14.96
N GLY A 122 -17.98 -8.65 14.66
CA GLY A 122 -17.83 -9.95 13.98
C GLY A 122 -18.36 -9.96 12.54
N ARG A 123 -18.42 -8.79 11.88
CA ARG A 123 -18.94 -8.65 10.51
C ARG A 123 -17.84 -8.57 9.45
N VAL A 124 -16.57 -8.64 9.87
CA VAL A 124 -15.39 -8.53 9.01
C VAL A 124 -14.59 -9.82 9.14
N THR A 125 -14.30 -10.47 8.01
CA THR A 125 -13.42 -11.65 7.96
C THR A 125 -11.96 -11.26 8.15
N SER A 126 -11.06 -12.23 8.30
CA SER A 126 -9.62 -11.97 8.26
C SER A 126 -9.21 -11.28 6.95
N VAL A 127 -8.12 -10.51 7.03
CA VAL A 127 -7.48 -9.89 5.86
C VAL A 127 -7.00 -11.00 4.92
N LYS A 128 -7.15 -10.78 3.61
CA LYS A 128 -6.68 -11.68 2.55
C LYS A 128 -5.63 -10.98 1.70
N ASN A 129 -4.81 -11.75 1.00
CA ASN A 129 -3.93 -11.23 -0.06
C ASN A 129 -4.63 -11.44 -1.42
N GLN A 130 -4.65 -10.40 -2.26
CA GLN A 130 -5.23 -10.44 -3.61
C GLN A 130 -4.21 -10.86 -4.68
N VAL A 131 -2.93 -10.75 -4.32
CA VAL A 131 -1.78 -11.14 -5.16
C VAL A 131 -1.58 -12.65 -5.06
#